data_AF-A0A398DAH8-F1
#
_entry.id   AF-A0A398DAH8-F1
#
_cell.length_a   1.000
_cell.length_b   1.000
_cell.length_c   1.000
_cell.angle_alpha   90.00
_cell.angle_beta   90.00
_cell.angle_gamma   90.00
#
_symmetry.space_group_name_H-M   'P 1'
#
loop_
_entity.id
_entity.type
_entity.pdbx_description
1 polymer ?
#
loop_
_entity_poly.entity_id
_entity_poly.type
_entity_poly.pdbx_seq_one_letter_code
_entity_poly.pdbx_strand_id
1 'polypeptide(L)'
;MDDKADAGITPRDWCAELTARIPNFVGYQSKDQRRTADKMVRDTMVLKLDDLREILSDVIEKANDAETSVVDDISKILRTMNELRDKIEFLGYGDATFFTDEQLNPDFLSRVYQLETQIYDSLDELETAFES
;
A
#
# COMPACT_ATOMS: atom_id res chain seq x y z
N MET A 1 -15.52 40.34 7.60
CA MET A 1 -14.73 39.89 6.44
C MET A 1 -13.62 39.09 7.06
N ASP A 2 -13.94 37.84 7.38
CA ASP A 2 -13.07 36.97 8.13
C ASP A 2 -12.35 36.09 7.12
N ASP A 3 -11.11 36.49 6.88
CA ASP A 3 -10.14 35.80 6.04
C ASP A 3 -9.75 34.50 6.76
N LYS A 4 -10.38 33.39 6.34
CA LYS A 4 -9.96 32.06 6.79
C LYS A 4 -8.67 31.74 6.07
N ALA A 5 -7.58 31.80 6.83
CA ALA A 5 -6.30 31.21 6.46
C ALA A 5 -6.53 29.76 6.00
N ASP A 6 -6.42 29.58 4.69
CA ASP A 6 -6.28 28.29 4.04
C ASP A 6 -4.99 27.67 4.58
N ALA A 7 -5.13 26.69 5.48
CA ALA A 7 -4.02 25.92 5.98
C ALA A 7 -3.46 25.14 4.79
N GLY A 8 -2.42 25.69 4.16
CA GLY A 8 -1.75 25.12 3.01
C GLY A 8 -1.32 23.68 3.27
N ILE A 9 -2.12 22.75 2.79
CA ILE A 9 -1.69 21.38 2.53
C ILE A 9 -0.88 21.49 1.26
N THR A 10 0.45 21.56 1.39
CA THR A 10 1.34 21.39 0.25
C THR A 10 0.95 20.07 -0.44
N PRO A 11 0.69 20.05 -1.75
CA PRO A 11 0.42 18.80 -2.45
C PRO A 11 1.54 17.80 -2.15
N ARG A 12 1.21 16.64 -1.57
CA ARG A 12 2.22 15.59 -1.32
C ARG A 12 2.85 15.22 -2.64
N ASP A 13 4.18 15.19 -2.67
CA ASP A 13 4.92 14.68 -3.82
C ASP A 13 4.95 13.16 -3.76
N TRP A 14 3.81 12.55 -4.10
CA TRP A 14 3.64 11.10 -4.15
C TRP A 14 4.69 10.43 -5.04
N CYS A 15 5.20 11.13 -6.06
CA CYS A 15 6.17 10.60 -7.00
C CYS A 15 7.53 10.43 -6.32
N ALA A 16 7.98 11.46 -5.60
CA ALA A 16 9.20 11.41 -4.79
C ALA A 16 9.10 10.36 -3.67
N GLU A 17 7.94 10.28 -3.02
CA GLU A 17 7.69 9.32 -1.94
C GLU A 17 7.72 7.86 -2.42
N LEU A 18 7.06 7.55 -3.54
CA LEU A 18 7.10 6.22 -4.13
C LEU A 18 8.51 5.86 -4.62
N THR A 19 9.25 6.84 -5.16
CA THR A 19 10.66 6.65 -5.58
C THR A 19 11.56 6.28 -4.41
N ALA A 20 11.32 6.87 -3.22
CA ALA A 20 12.09 6.56 -2.02
C ALA A 20 11.81 5.15 -1.49
N ARG A 21 10.60 4.62 -1.71
CA ARG A 21 10.15 3.31 -1.20
C ARG A 21 10.38 2.16 -2.18
N ILE A 22 10.33 2.44 -3.48
CA ILE A 22 10.36 1.41 -4.53
C ILE A 22 11.62 1.55 -5.39
N PRO A 23 12.57 0.62 -5.28
CA PRO A 23 13.77 0.62 -6.11
C PRO A 23 13.43 0.57 -7.61
N ASN A 24 14.18 1.33 -8.42
CA ASN A 24 14.02 1.43 -9.88
C ASN A 24 12.68 1.99 -10.35
N PHE A 25 11.89 2.62 -9.48
CA PHE A 25 10.67 3.31 -9.87
C PHE A 25 11.02 4.56 -10.70
N VAL A 26 10.53 4.62 -11.94
CA VAL A 26 10.82 5.72 -12.89
C VAL A 26 9.65 6.70 -13.06
N GLY A 27 8.55 6.47 -12.34
CA GLY A 27 7.35 7.30 -12.36
C GLY A 27 6.41 7.03 -13.54
N TYR A 28 5.50 7.99 -13.77
CA TYR A 28 4.30 7.81 -14.60
C TYR A 28 4.32 8.61 -15.92
N GLN A 29 5.50 8.90 -16.48
CA GLN A 29 5.66 9.89 -17.56
C GLN A 29 5.04 9.44 -18.90
N SER A 30 4.99 8.13 -19.16
CA SER A 30 4.32 7.56 -20.34
C SER A 30 3.24 6.53 -19.97
N LYS A 31 2.39 6.13 -20.92
CA LYS A 31 1.37 5.09 -20.70
C LYS A 31 2.01 3.73 -20.37
N ASP A 32 3.07 3.36 -21.07
CA ASP A 32 3.78 2.09 -20.83
C ASP A 32 4.56 2.11 -19.53
N GLN A 33 5.17 3.27 -19.19
CA GLN A 33 5.80 3.47 -17.89
C GLN A 33 4.76 3.41 -16.77
N ARG A 34 3.55 3.96 -16.98
CA ARG A 34 2.47 3.90 -15.98
C ARG A 34 2.10 2.49 -15.58
N ARG A 35 1.81 1.63 -16.56
CA ARG A 35 1.46 0.22 -16.29
C ARG A 35 2.57 -0.52 -15.56
N THR A 36 3.82 -0.23 -15.93
CA THR A 36 5.00 -0.85 -15.29
C THR A 36 5.17 -0.34 -13.87
N ALA A 37 5.04 0.98 -13.67
CA ALA A 37 5.13 1.65 -12.38
C ALA A 37 4.02 1.20 -11.41
N ASP A 38 2.76 1.18 -11.85
CA ASP A 38 1.62 0.70 -11.05
C ASP A 38 1.82 -0.77 -10.63
N LYS A 39 2.35 -1.60 -11.54
CA LYS A 39 2.69 -2.99 -11.21
C LYS A 39 3.79 -3.05 -10.15
N MET A 40 4.88 -2.29 -10.32
CA MET A 40 5.99 -2.29 -9.37
C MET A 40 5.56 -1.83 -7.97
N VAL A 41 4.68 -0.83 -7.89
CA VAL A 41 4.06 -0.37 -6.64
C VAL A 41 3.32 -1.52 -5.97
N ARG A 42 2.40 -2.16 -6.69
CA ARG A 42 1.60 -3.27 -6.12
C ARG A 42 2.45 -4.48 -5.75
N ASP A 43 3.39 -4.87 -6.60
CA ASP A 43 4.30 -6.00 -6.32
C ASP A 43 5.11 -5.73 -5.04
N THR A 44 5.55 -4.49 -4.84
CA THR A 44 6.31 -4.09 -3.64
C THR A 44 5.41 -4.05 -2.39
N MET A 45 4.15 -3.59 -2.52
CA MET A 45 3.18 -3.67 -1.42
C MET A 45 2.90 -5.11 -1.00
N VAL A 46 2.78 -6.02 -1.97
CA VAL A 46 2.57 -7.46 -1.71
C VAL A 46 3.74 -8.02 -0.92
N LEU A 47 4.98 -7.74 -1.33
CA LEU A 47 6.18 -8.17 -0.60
C LEU A 47 6.18 -7.65 0.84
N LYS A 48 5.91 -6.35 1.04
CA LYS A 48 5.87 -5.76 2.38
C LYS A 48 4.77 -6.37 3.26
N LEU A 49 3.61 -6.68 2.70
CA LEU A 49 2.55 -7.39 3.41
C LEU A 49 2.99 -8.81 3.78
N ASP A 50 3.69 -9.52 2.89
CA ASP A 50 4.21 -10.86 3.15
C ASP A 50 5.23 -10.85 4.29
N ASP A 51 6.16 -9.88 4.32
CA ASP A 51 7.15 -9.71 5.39
C ASP A 51 6.48 -9.46 6.75
N LEU A 52 5.51 -8.54 6.81
CA LEU A 52 4.77 -8.23 8.05
C LEU A 52 3.97 -9.43 8.57
N ARG A 53 3.44 -10.27 7.68
CA ARG A 53 2.72 -11.49 8.05
C ARG A 53 3.67 -12.55 8.61
N GLU A 54 4.86 -12.66 8.05
CA GLU A 54 5.90 -13.55 8.57
C GLU A 54 6.26 -13.16 10.01
N ILE A 55 6.49 -11.87 10.28
CA ILE A 55 6.77 -11.36 11.62
C ILE A 55 5.66 -11.74 12.61
N LEU A 56 4.40 -11.51 12.26
CA LEU A 56 3.26 -11.87 13.13
C LEU A 56 3.11 -13.37 13.34
N SER A 57 3.37 -14.17 12.31
CA SER A 57 3.30 -15.64 12.40
C SER A 57 4.36 -16.18 13.37
N ASP A 58 5.57 -15.62 13.28
CA ASP A 58 6.69 -15.89 14.18
C ASP A 58 6.36 -15.55 15.65
N VAL A 59 5.64 -14.45 15.87
CA VAL A 59 5.19 -14.05 17.22
C VAL A 59 4.22 -15.08 17.79
N ILE A 60 3.24 -15.54 17.00
CA ILE A 60 2.31 -16.60 17.44
C ILE A 60 3.06 -17.90 17.77
N GLU A 61 4.01 -18.31 16.93
CA GLU A 61 4.77 -19.55 17.14
C GLU A 61 5.61 -19.50 18.43
N LYS A 62 6.20 -18.34 18.74
CA LYS A 62 6.99 -18.14 19.98
C LYS A 62 6.10 -17.99 21.21
N ALA A 63 4.83 -17.64 21.04
CA ALA A 63 3.86 -17.44 22.10
C ALA A 63 3.28 -18.77 22.63
N ASN A 64 4.12 -19.63 23.20
CA ASN A 64 3.72 -20.94 23.74
C ASN A 64 2.67 -20.89 24.88
N ASP A 65 2.67 -19.82 25.68
CA ASP A 65 1.80 -19.65 26.85
C ASP A 65 0.86 -18.43 26.74
N ALA A 66 0.71 -17.85 25.53
CA ALA A 66 -0.18 -16.70 25.37
C ALA A 66 -1.64 -17.08 25.61
N GLU A 67 -2.40 -16.12 26.16
CA GLU A 67 -3.83 -16.27 26.32
C GLU A 67 -4.48 -16.52 24.96
N THR A 68 -5.40 -17.49 24.88
CA THR A 68 -6.07 -17.88 23.62
C THR A 68 -6.71 -16.68 22.91
N SER A 69 -7.19 -15.68 23.67
CA SER A 69 -7.75 -14.44 23.13
C SER A 69 -6.75 -13.62 22.30
N VAL A 70 -5.49 -13.55 22.74
CA VAL A 70 -4.41 -12.83 22.02
C VAL A 70 -4.08 -13.54 20.72
N VAL A 71 -3.98 -14.88 20.74
CA VAL A 71 -3.72 -15.68 19.54
C VAL A 71 -4.87 -15.54 18.52
N ASP A 72 -6.11 -15.53 19.00
CA ASP A 72 -7.30 -15.32 18.15
C ASP A 72 -7.30 -13.94 17.49
N ASP A 73 -6.89 -12.89 18.21
CA ASP A 73 -6.85 -11.53 17.66
C ASP A 73 -5.74 -11.37 16.61
N ILE A 74 -4.54 -11.90 16.85
CA ILE A 74 -3.47 -11.89 15.85
C ILE A 74 -3.89 -12.72 14.62
N SER A 75 -4.56 -13.86 14.82
CA SER A 75 -5.08 -14.68 13.71
C SER A 75 -6.09 -13.93 12.84
N LYS A 76 -6.95 -13.08 13.43
CA LYS A 76 -7.86 -12.21 12.67
C LYS A 76 -7.10 -11.17 11.85
N ILE A 77 -6.08 -10.54 12.44
CA ILE A 77 -5.24 -9.56 11.76
C ILE A 77 -4.54 -10.21 10.55
N LEU A 78 -3.89 -11.36 10.75
CA LEU A 78 -3.24 -12.14 9.69
C LEU A 78 -4.21 -12.45 8.55
N ARG A 79 -5.45 -12.84 8.86
CA ARG A 79 -6.48 -13.10 7.85
C ARG A 79 -6.82 -11.83 7.06
N THR A 80 -7.02 -10.71 7.72
CA THR A 80 -7.30 -9.43 7.03
C THR A 80 -6.13 -9.00 6.14
N MET A 81 -4.89 -9.20 6.60
CA MET A 81 -3.69 -8.93 5.79
C MET A 81 -3.62 -9.84 4.56
N ASN A 82 -3.94 -11.14 4.69
CA ASN A 82 -4.04 -12.06 3.54
C ASN A 82 -5.05 -11.54 2.51
N GLU A 83 -6.25 -11.19 2.96
CA GLU A 83 -7.33 -10.71 2.09
C GLU A 83 -6.95 -9.42 1.36
N LEU A 84 -6.21 -8.51 2.02
CA LEU A 84 -5.68 -7.30 1.39
C LEU A 84 -4.59 -7.62 0.38
N ARG A 85 -3.62 -8.47 0.76
CA ARG A 85 -2.50 -8.89 -0.09
C ARG A 85 -3.00 -9.54 -1.38
N ASP A 86 -3.96 -10.46 -1.28
CA ASP A 86 -4.57 -11.12 -2.44
C ASP A 86 -5.33 -10.13 -3.32
N LYS A 87 -6.07 -9.19 -2.73
CA LYS A 87 -6.74 -8.13 -3.50
C LYS A 87 -5.75 -7.30 -4.31
N ILE A 88 -4.60 -6.95 -3.73
CA ILE A 88 -3.57 -6.15 -4.41
C ILE A 88 -2.87 -6.97 -5.50
N GLU A 89 -2.47 -8.21 -5.21
CA GLU A 89 -1.79 -9.09 -6.18
C GLU A 89 -2.67 -9.35 -7.41
N PHE A 90 -3.96 -9.63 -7.18
CA PHE A 90 -4.87 -9.97 -8.28
C PHE A 90 -5.57 -8.76 -8.90
N LEU A 91 -5.25 -7.53 -8.46
CA LEU A 91 -5.83 -6.29 -9.00
C LEU A 91 -5.40 -6.09 -10.46
N GLY A 92 -6.22 -6.58 -11.40
CA GLY A 92 -5.96 -6.52 -12.85
C GLY A 92 -5.91 -7.88 -13.55
N TYR A 93 -5.98 -9.01 -12.82
CA TYR A 93 -6.23 -10.33 -13.40
C TYR A 93 -7.70 -10.42 -13.85
N GLY A 94 -7.98 -9.91 -15.06
CA GLY A 94 -9.31 -9.87 -15.68
C GLY A 94 -9.72 -8.50 -16.21
N ASP A 95 -9.06 -7.44 -15.73
CA ASP A 95 -9.42 -6.04 -16.01
C ASP A 95 -8.42 -5.37 -16.98
N ALA A 96 -7.96 -6.14 -17.98
CA ALA A 96 -7.06 -5.63 -19.03
C ALA A 96 -7.61 -4.39 -19.75
N THR A 97 -8.92 -4.12 -19.62
CA THR A 97 -9.65 -3.00 -20.22
C THR A 97 -9.74 -1.75 -19.34
N PHE A 98 -9.54 -1.84 -18.02
CA PHE A 98 -9.76 -0.68 -17.11
C PHE A 98 -8.78 0.48 -17.35
N PHE A 99 -7.60 0.20 -17.93
CA PHE A 99 -6.53 1.18 -18.19
C PHE A 99 -6.23 1.38 -19.69
N THR A 100 -7.08 0.88 -20.59
CA THR A 100 -6.84 0.99 -22.05
C THR A 100 -7.36 2.29 -22.64
N ASP A 101 -8.38 2.91 -22.05
CA ASP A 101 -9.03 4.10 -22.61
C ASP A 101 -8.18 5.37 -22.49
N GLU A 102 -8.16 6.15 -23.58
CA GLU A 102 -7.22 7.22 -23.87
C GLU A 102 -7.38 8.51 -23.07
N GLN A 103 -8.18 8.53 -22.00
CA GLN A 103 -8.32 9.69 -21.11
C GLN A 103 -8.61 9.26 -19.67
N LEU A 104 -7.60 8.73 -18.95
CA LEU A 104 -7.70 8.67 -17.50
C LEU A 104 -7.61 10.10 -16.95
N ASN A 105 -8.69 10.53 -16.28
CA ASN A 105 -8.78 11.85 -15.66
C ASN A 105 -7.57 12.05 -14.71
N PRO A 106 -6.77 13.11 -14.87
CA PRO A 106 -5.64 13.40 -13.98
C PRO A 106 -6.01 13.42 -12.49
N ASP A 107 -7.22 13.88 -12.15
CA ASP A 107 -7.71 13.91 -10.76
C ASP A 107 -7.95 12.49 -10.23
N PHE A 108 -8.44 11.59 -11.08
CA PHE A 108 -8.62 10.18 -10.72
C PHE A 108 -7.27 9.50 -10.47
N LEU A 109 -6.30 9.70 -11.37
CA LEU A 109 -4.94 9.18 -11.19
C LEU A 109 -4.29 9.71 -9.93
N SER A 110 -4.41 11.01 -9.66
CA SER A 110 -3.88 11.60 -8.43
C SER A 110 -4.48 10.96 -7.18
N ARG A 111 -5.77 10.60 -7.21
CA ARG A 111 -6.42 9.93 -6.09
C ARG A 111 -5.96 8.49 -5.90
N VAL A 112 -5.68 7.78 -7.00
CA VAL A 112 -5.08 6.43 -6.94
C VAL A 112 -3.69 6.51 -6.29
N TYR A 113 -2.82 7.41 -6.76
CA TYR A 113 -1.47 7.55 -6.21
C TYR A 113 -1.47 8.02 -4.75
N GLN A 114 -2.41 8.89 -4.38
CA GLN A 114 -2.61 9.28 -2.98
C GLN A 114 -3.01 8.08 -2.12
N LEU A 115 -3.94 7.25 -2.60
CA LEU A 115 -4.35 6.04 -1.88
C LEU A 115 -3.17 5.07 -1.73
N GLU A 116 -2.39 4.86 -2.78
CA GLU A 116 -1.21 3.98 -2.73
C GLU A 116 -0.18 4.48 -1.72
N THR A 117 0.06 5.79 -1.69
CA THR A 117 0.97 6.42 -0.72
C THR A 117 0.46 6.25 0.72
N GLN A 118 -0.84 6.42 0.95
CA GLN A 118 -1.45 6.20 2.26
C GLN A 118 -1.36 4.74 2.72
N ILE A 119 -1.49 3.78 1.80
CA ILE A 119 -1.30 2.36 2.11
C ILE A 119 0.15 2.14 2.58
N TYR A 120 1.14 2.71 1.90
CA TYR A 120 2.53 2.62 2.36
C TYR A 120 2.75 3.25 3.73
N ASP A 121 2.19 4.43 3.99
CA ASP A 121 2.28 5.07 5.31
C ASP A 121 1.74 4.11 6.39
N SER A 122 0.59 3.46 6.16
CA SER A 122 0.04 2.46 7.10
C SER A 122 0.89 1.20 7.22
N LEU A 123 1.53 0.73 6.15
CA LEU A 123 2.45 -0.41 6.22
C LEU A 123 3.72 -0.07 7.01
N ASP A 124 4.26 1.14 6.84
CA ASP A 124 5.41 1.64 7.59
C ASP A 124 5.07 1.76 9.10
N GLU A 125 3.86 2.21 9.43
CA GLU A 125 3.33 2.26 10.81
C GLU A 125 3.20 0.86 11.42
N LEU A 126 2.68 -0.12 10.66
CA LEU A 126 2.55 -1.51 11.11
C LEU A 126 3.91 -2.16 11.35
N GLU A 127 4.87 -1.94 10.45
CA GLU A 127 6.25 -2.42 10.61
C GLU A 127 6.87 -1.90 11.90
N THR A 128 6.78 -0.59 12.12
CA THR A 128 7.28 0.05 13.35
C THR A 128 6.62 -0.53 14.59
N ALA A 129 5.31 -0.80 14.53
CA ALA A 129 4.56 -1.37 15.65
C ALA A 129 4.89 -2.85 15.92
N PHE A 130 5.35 -3.60 14.93
CA PHE A 130 5.74 -5.00 15.09
C PHE A 130 7.20 -5.15 15.54
N GLU A 131 8.06 -4.19 15.22
CA GLU A 131 9.46 -4.16 15.68
C GLU A 131 9.64 -3.57 17.09
N SER A 132 8.68 -2.79 17.59
CA SER A 132 8.73 -2.14 18.92
C SER A 132 8.42 -3.09 20.07
#